data_AF-A0A4R6VK67-F1
#
_entry.id   AF-A0A4R6VK67-F1
#
_cell.length_a   1.000
_cell.length_b   1.000
_cell.length_c   1.000
_cell.angle_alpha   90.00
_cell.angle_beta   90.00
_cell.angle_gamma   90.00
#
_symmetry.space_group_name_H-M   'P 1'
#
loop_
_entity.id
_entity.type
_entity.pdbx_description
1 polymer ?
#
loop_
_entity_poly.entity_id
_entity_poly.type
_entity_poly.pdbx_seq_one_letter_code
_entity_poly.pdbx_strand_id
1 'polypeptide(L)'
;MSNLQFEWQSVRQFNGLQLFAAFAIPSAIAFAGFHVILPAIYASDVPAIVAWPTIASIMLLGFAGAAVFLMKREADVLGISLKARMCLKPLSLKQWGFAIGLLLIGVAAAAGLGSASQFWSNATGLNAPDYFPFFLDPSIDPMSTSSSKMTPDFYLKGAYWLIGLMLITLGLNILVEELYFRAWLLPKMQFLGGASWVVNGFGFAFYHTFQLWLLPQILPLSLFMAFVVYKTRSIWPAFAIHLVVNSLTVAAMILLIVA
;
A
#
# COMPACT_ATOMS: atom_id res chain seq x y z
N MET A 1 -26.35 -7.82 -19.96
CA MET A 1 -25.23 -8.67 -19.48
C MET A 1 -25.56 -9.07 -18.06
N SER A 2 -25.81 -10.35 -17.81
CA SER A 2 -26.13 -10.85 -16.46
C SER A 2 -24.99 -10.46 -15.51
N ASN A 3 -25.34 -10.03 -14.29
CA ASN A 3 -24.40 -9.84 -13.18
C ASN A 3 -23.86 -11.20 -12.75
N LEU A 4 -23.06 -11.85 -13.61
CA LEU A 4 -22.32 -13.05 -13.23
C LEU A 4 -21.40 -12.66 -12.08
N GLN A 5 -21.62 -13.29 -10.94
CA GLN A 5 -20.77 -13.14 -9.77
C GLN A 5 -19.38 -13.67 -10.13
N PHE A 6 -18.34 -12.88 -9.87
CA PHE A 6 -16.96 -13.30 -10.14
C PHE A 6 -16.55 -14.40 -9.17
N GLU A 7 -16.55 -15.65 -9.65
CA GLU A 7 -16.05 -16.80 -8.91
C GLU A 7 -14.52 -16.87 -9.02
N TRP A 8 -13.82 -16.74 -7.91
CA TRP A 8 -12.36 -16.60 -7.93
C TRP A 8 -11.64 -17.81 -8.54
N GLN A 9 -12.18 -19.03 -8.43
CA GLN A 9 -11.55 -20.19 -9.07
C GLN A 9 -11.64 -20.16 -10.61
N SER A 10 -12.49 -19.31 -11.19
CA SER A 10 -12.63 -19.19 -12.66
C SER A 10 -11.42 -18.51 -13.30
N VAL A 11 -10.69 -17.66 -12.57
CA VAL A 11 -9.47 -17.04 -13.10
C VAL A 11 -8.32 -18.04 -13.11
N ARG A 12 -7.43 -17.93 -14.10
CA ARG A 12 -6.18 -18.71 -14.13
C ARG A 12 -5.42 -18.57 -12.81
N GLN A 13 -5.26 -19.69 -12.12
CA GLN A 13 -4.49 -19.81 -10.89
C GLN A 13 -2.99 -19.79 -11.19
N PHE A 14 -2.20 -19.24 -10.27
CA PHE A 14 -0.76 -19.22 -10.36
C PHE A 14 -0.14 -20.49 -9.80
N ASN A 15 1.03 -20.87 -10.31
CA ASN A 15 1.92 -21.80 -9.62
C ASN A 15 2.85 -21.03 -8.66
N GLY A 16 3.67 -21.75 -7.88
CA GLY A 16 4.58 -21.14 -6.90
C GLY A 16 5.56 -20.12 -7.49
N LEU A 17 6.11 -20.39 -8.68
CA LEU A 17 7.06 -19.47 -9.34
C LEU A 17 6.36 -18.18 -9.80
N GLN A 18 5.18 -18.30 -10.41
CA GLN A 18 4.38 -17.15 -10.84
C GLN A 18 3.94 -16.31 -9.66
N LEU A 19 3.56 -16.98 -8.57
CA LEU A 19 3.20 -16.34 -7.32
C LEU A 19 4.38 -15.56 -6.72
N PHE A 20 5.56 -16.19 -6.62
CA PHE A 20 6.77 -15.54 -6.16
C PHE A 20 7.13 -14.33 -7.04
N ALA A 21 7.12 -14.49 -8.36
CA ALA A 21 7.41 -13.42 -9.30
C ALA A 21 6.42 -12.25 -9.17
N ALA A 22 5.14 -12.53 -8.91
CA ALA A 22 4.11 -11.50 -8.72
C ALA A 22 4.35 -10.62 -7.48
N PHE A 23 5.12 -11.08 -6.50
CA PHE A 23 5.60 -10.27 -5.37
C PHE A 23 6.98 -9.67 -5.63
N ALA A 24 7.91 -10.50 -6.10
CA ALA A 24 9.31 -10.13 -6.25
C ALA A 24 9.54 -9.05 -7.31
N ILE A 25 8.82 -9.09 -8.44
CA ILE A 25 8.99 -8.10 -9.52
C ILE A 25 8.57 -6.69 -9.08
N PRO A 26 7.34 -6.44 -8.60
CA PRO A 26 6.98 -5.09 -8.15
C PRO A 26 7.83 -4.65 -6.95
N SER A 27 8.22 -5.57 -6.08
CA SER A 27 9.11 -5.28 -4.95
C SER A 27 10.50 -4.84 -5.41
N ALA A 28 11.10 -5.53 -6.39
CA ALA A 28 12.39 -5.17 -6.96
C ALA A 28 12.35 -3.82 -7.70
N ILE A 29 11.26 -3.53 -8.41
CA ILE A 29 11.06 -2.23 -9.06
C ILE A 29 10.96 -1.11 -8.00
N ALA A 30 10.16 -1.31 -6.96
CA ALA A 30 10.04 -0.34 -5.86
C ALA A 30 11.37 -0.15 -5.12
N PHE A 31 12.09 -1.25 -4.84
CA PHE A 31 13.42 -1.21 -4.24
C PHE A 31 14.41 -0.42 -5.10
N ALA A 32 14.46 -0.66 -6.42
CA ALA A 32 15.30 0.11 -7.32
C ALA A 32 14.90 1.60 -7.35
N GLY A 33 13.61 1.90 -7.37
CA GLY A 33 13.11 3.27 -7.28
C GLY A 33 13.58 4.01 -6.02
N PHE A 34 13.45 3.37 -4.86
CA PHE A 34 13.72 4.02 -3.58
C PHE A 34 15.15 3.88 -3.06
N HIS A 35 15.93 2.89 -3.48
CA HIS A 35 17.32 2.68 -3.03
C HIS A 35 18.37 2.87 -4.12
N VAL A 36 17.98 3.11 -5.37
CA VAL A 36 18.93 3.42 -6.46
C VAL A 36 18.61 4.78 -7.08
N ILE A 37 17.36 5.01 -7.48
CA ILE A 37 16.97 6.26 -8.16
C ILE A 37 16.82 7.41 -7.16
N LEU A 38 16.12 7.20 -6.05
CA LEU A 38 15.89 8.23 -5.03
C LEU A 38 17.20 8.80 -4.45
N PRO A 39 18.21 8.01 -4.05
CA PRO A 39 19.49 8.55 -3.58
C PRO A 39 20.20 9.41 -4.63
N ALA A 40 20.14 9.03 -5.91
CA ALA A 40 20.77 9.81 -6.99
C ALA A 40 20.07 11.16 -7.21
N ILE A 41 18.74 11.20 -7.10
CA ILE A 41 17.95 12.43 -7.18
C ILE A 41 18.19 13.30 -5.94
N TYR A 42 18.21 12.69 -4.75
CA TYR A 42 18.48 13.38 -3.49
C TYR A 42 19.88 14.01 -3.47
N ALA A 43 20.90 13.31 -4.00
CA ALA A 43 22.26 13.82 -4.15
C ALA A 43 22.38 15.01 -5.14
N SER A 44 21.31 15.33 -5.88
CA SER A 44 21.21 16.50 -6.76
C SER A 44 20.45 17.65 -6.08
N ASP A 45 20.46 17.71 -4.74
CA ASP A 45 19.81 18.72 -3.90
C ASP A 45 18.28 18.79 -4.05
N VAL A 46 17.63 17.70 -4.47
CA VAL A 46 16.16 17.60 -4.48
C VAL A 46 15.69 17.10 -3.11
N PRO A 47 14.87 17.87 -2.37
CA PRO A 47 14.41 17.48 -1.03
C PRO A 47 13.67 16.14 -1.04
N ALA A 48 13.93 15.28 -0.06
CA ALA A 48 13.31 13.96 0.07
C ALA A 48 11.77 14.03 0.07
N ILE A 49 11.22 15.08 0.68
CA ILE A 49 9.76 15.33 0.74
C ILE A 49 9.13 15.59 -0.64
N VAL A 50 9.95 15.92 -1.64
CA VAL A 50 9.55 16.11 -3.04
C VAL A 50 9.91 14.88 -3.86
N ALA A 51 11.18 14.45 -3.79
CA ALA A 51 11.70 13.36 -4.60
C ALA A 51 10.95 12.04 -4.37
N TRP A 52 10.70 11.69 -3.09
CA TRP A 52 10.06 10.44 -2.73
C TRP A 52 8.63 10.30 -3.32
N PRO A 53 7.69 11.25 -3.09
CA PRO A 53 6.34 11.11 -3.65
C PRO A 53 6.31 11.23 -5.19
N THR A 54 7.26 11.94 -5.82
CA THR A 54 7.41 11.96 -7.27
C THR A 54 7.78 10.58 -7.83
N ILE A 55 8.83 9.95 -7.28
CA ILE A 55 9.26 8.62 -7.71
C ILE A 55 8.18 7.58 -7.42
N ALA A 56 7.56 7.64 -6.24
CA ALA A 56 6.44 6.80 -5.87
C ALA A 56 5.30 6.94 -6.88
N SER A 57 4.88 8.16 -7.20
CA SER A 57 3.79 8.42 -8.16
C SER A 57 4.06 7.84 -9.54
N ILE A 58 5.28 7.98 -10.06
CA ILE A 58 5.66 7.43 -11.38
C ILE A 58 5.55 5.89 -11.38
N MET A 59 6.13 5.24 -10.37
CA MET A 59 6.07 3.77 -10.25
C MET A 59 4.65 3.27 -10.05
N LEU A 60 3.90 3.91 -9.15
CA LEU A 60 2.52 3.54 -8.84
C LEU A 60 1.60 3.74 -10.04
N LEU A 61 1.80 4.77 -10.85
CA LEU A 61 1.05 4.93 -12.10
C LEU A 61 1.27 3.75 -13.05
N GLY A 62 2.52 3.30 -13.20
CA GLY A 62 2.86 2.11 -13.97
C GLY A 62 2.20 0.84 -13.42
N PHE A 63 2.24 0.63 -12.10
CA PHE A 63 1.61 -0.50 -11.44
C PHE A 63 0.08 -0.48 -11.56
N ALA A 64 -0.54 0.69 -11.46
CA ALA A 64 -1.99 0.85 -11.60
C ALA A 64 -2.42 0.48 -13.02
N GLY A 65 -1.71 1.00 -14.02
CA GLY A 65 -1.94 0.66 -15.42
C GLY A 65 -1.81 -0.84 -15.68
N ALA A 66 -0.76 -1.48 -15.16
CA ALA A 66 -0.55 -2.92 -15.29
C ALA A 66 -1.67 -3.73 -14.63
N ALA A 67 -2.05 -3.41 -13.39
CA ALA A 67 -3.12 -4.12 -12.67
C ALA A 67 -4.46 -4.02 -13.40
N VAL A 68 -4.84 -2.81 -13.85
CA VAL A 68 -6.08 -2.57 -14.59
C VAL A 68 -6.07 -3.31 -15.93
N PHE A 69 -4.96 -3.25 -16.67
CA PHE A 69 -4.81 -3.94 -17.95
C PHE A 69 -4.95 -5.46 -17.80
N LEU A 70 -4.26 -6.06 -16.83
CA LEU A 70 -4.31 -7.50 -16.57
C LEU A 70 -5.73 -7.94 -16.18
N MET A 71 -6.39 -7.21 -15.29
CA MET A 71 -7.77 -7.48 -14.91
C MET A 71 -8.75 -7.27 -16.07
N LYS A 72 -8.54 -6.29 -16.94
CA LYS A 72 -9.39 -6.09 -18.13
C LYS A 72 -9.31 -7.28 -19.07
N ARG A 73 -8.11 -7.76 -19.36
CA ARG A 73 -7.93 -8.96 -20.20
C ARG A 73 -8.60 -10.19 -19.60
N GLU A 74 -8.49 -10.37 -18.29
CA GLU A 74 -9.14 -11.49 -17.60
C GLU A 74 -10.66 -11.36 -17.58
N ALA A 75 -11.19 -10.15 -17.41
CA ALA A 75 -12.63 -9.89 -17.48
C ALA A 75 -13.19 -10.26 -18.87
N ASP A 76 -12.45 -9.92 -19.94
CA ASP A 76 -12.83 -10.25 -21.32
C ASP A 76 -12.85 -11.75 -21.58
N VAL A 77 -11.81 -12.47 -21.12
CA VAL A 77 -11.74 -13.94 -21.25
C VAL A 77 -12.87 -14.63 -20.48
N LEU A 78 -13.24 -14.10 -19.32
CA LEU A 78 -14.29 -14.67 -18.46
C LEU A 78 -15.71 -14.22 -18.86
N GLY A 79 -15.84 -13.27 -19.79
CA GLY A 79 -17.15 -12.71 -20.16
C GLY A 79 -17.84 -11.94 -19.02
N ILE A 80 -17.08 -11.37 -18.07
CA ILE A 80 -17.61 -10.60 -16.93
C ILE A 80 -17.24 -9.12 -17.06
N SER A 81 -17.90 -8.26 -16.28
CA SER A 81 -17.53 -6.83 -16.23
C SER A 81 -16.18 -6.62 -15.54
N LEU A 82 -15.45 -5.57 -15.93
CA LEU A 82 -14.22 -5.15 -15.24
C LEU A 82 -14.48 -4.89 -13.75
N LYS A 83 -15.63 -4.29 -13.42
CA LYS A 83 -16.05 -4.03 -12.04
C LYS A 83 -16.15 -5.33 -11.22
N ALA A 84 -16.71 -6.40 -11.80
CA ALA A 84 -16.78 -7.70 -11.16
C ALA A 84 -15.38 -8.29 -10.96
N ARG A 85 -14.50 -8.20 -11.98
CA ARG A 85 -13.12 -8.70 -11.88
C ARG A 85 -12.29 -7.93 -10.86
N MET A 86 -12.51 -6.63 -10.71
CA MET A 86 -11.89 -5.78 -9.69
C MET A 86 -12.45 -6.03 -8.28
N CYS A 87 -13.33 -7.02 -8.08
CA CYS A 87 -13.91 -7.33 -6.77
C CYS A 87 -14.66 -6.12 -6.17
N LEU A 88 -15.27 -5.26 -6.99
CA LEU A 88 -16.05 -4.09 -6.54
C LEU A 88 -17.50 -4.47 -6.19
N LYS A 89 -17.65 -5.60 -5.48
CA LYS A 89 -18.93 -6.14 -5.03
C LYS A 89 -19.49 -5.30 -3.88
N PRO A 90 -20.71 -4.75 -3.98
CA PRO A 90 -21.33 -4.04 -2.86
C PRO A 90 -21.56 -4.99 -1.67
N LEU A 91 -21.48 -4.44 -0.46
CA LEU A 91 -21.65 -5.18 0.78
C LEU A 91 -22.92 -4.77 1.51
N SER A 92 -23.55 -5.74 2.15
CA SER A 92 -24.63 -5.48 3.12
C SER A 92 -24.10 -4.81 4.38
N LEU A 93 -24.98 -4.17 5.15
CA LEU A 93 -24.61 -3.53 6.43
C LEU A 93 -23.97 -4.52 7.42
N LYS A 94 -24.44 -5.77 7.47
CA LYS A 94 -23.85 -6.81 8.32
C LYS A 94 -22.41 -7.13 7.93
N GLN A 95 -22.13 -7.20 6.62
CA GLN A 95 -20.78 -7.43 6.11
C GLN A 95 -19.87 -6.23 6.35
N TRP A 96 -20.39 -5.01 6.25
CA TRP A 96 -19.67 -3.80 6.63
C TRP A 96 -19.34 -3.77 8.13
N GLY A 97 -20.30 -4.08 9.00
CA GLY A 97 -20.06 -4.16 10.45
C GLY A 97 -18.97 -5.18 10.81
N PHE A 98 -19.01 -6.37 10.20
CA PHE A 98 -17.96 -7.37 10.32
C PHE A 98 -16.60 -6.86 9.84
N ALA A 99 -16.55 -6.28 8.64
CA ALA A 99 -15.32 -5.79 8.04
C ALA A 99 -14.70 -4.66 8.87
N ILE A 100 -15.49 -3.67 9.26
CA ILE A 100 -15.05 -2.55 10.10
C ILE A 100 -14.53 -3.07 11.44
N GLY A 101 -15.26 -3.96 12.11
CA GLY A 101 -14.83 -4.52 13.39
C GLY A 101 -13.45 -5.18 13.31
N LEU A 102 -13.21 -6.03 12.29
CA LEU A 102 -11.90 -6.66 12.09
C LEU A 102 -10.81 -5.68 11.67
N LEU A 103 -11.13 -4.71 10.82
CA LEU A 103 -10.16 -3.72 10.36
C LEU A 103 -9.73 -2.78 11.48
N LEU A 104 -10.63 -2.42 12.41
CA LEU A 104 -10.29 -1.65 13.60
C LEU A 104 -9.34 -2.42 14.53
N ILE A 105 -9.54 -3.74 14.67
CA ILE A 105 -8.58 -4.60 15.39
C ILE A 105 -7.22 -4.59 14.66
N GLY A 106 -7.22 -4.69 13.33
CA GLY A 106 -6.01 -4.61 12.52
C GLY A 106 -5.26 -3.28 12.65
N VAL A 107 -5.99 -2.16 12.67
CA VAL A 107 -5.43 -0.82 12.91
C VAL A 107 -4.85 -0.72 14.32
N ALA A 108 -5.57 -1.19 15.35
CA ALA A 108 -5.06 -1.20 16.72
C ALA A 108 -3.80 -2.08 16.85
N ALA A 109 -3.76 -3.23 16.19
CA ALA A 109 -2.59 -4.10 16.16
C ALA A 109 -1.40 -3.43 15.45
N ALA A 110 -1.61 -2.80 14.30
CA ALA A 110 -0.59 -2.05 13.57
C ALA A 110 -0.06 -0.87 14.37
N ALA A 111 -0.93 -0.10 15.02
CA ALA A 111 -0.55 1.02 15.88
C ALA A 111 0.24 0.56 17.11
N GLY A 112 -0.22 -0.50 17.78
CA GLY A 112 0.47 -1.09 18.93
C GLY A 112 1.88 -1.58 18.57
N LEU A 113 2.01 -2.25 17.43
CA LEU A 113 3.29 -2.73 16.91
C LEU A 113 4.14 -1.65 16.24
N GLY A 114 3.59 -0.47 15.95
CA GLY A 114 4.36 0.69 15.49
C GLY A 114 5.42 1.12 16.50
N SER A 115 5.13 1.04 17.80
CA SER A 115 6.13 1.27 18.85
C SER A 115 7.25 0.22 18.85
N ALA A 116 6.97 -0.99 18.35
CA ALA A 116 7.98 -2.03 18.16
C ALA A 116 8.83 -1.81 16.90
N SER A 117 8.45 -0.91 15.98
CA SER A 117 9.27 -0.59 14.79
C SER A 117 10.63 -0.01 15.17
N GLN A 118 10.74 0.80 16.23
CA GLN A 118 12.03 1.29 16.70
C GLN A 118 12.90 0.16 17.26
N PHE A 119 12.31 -0.72 18.08
CA PHE A 119 13.01 -1.90 18.58
C PHE A 119 13.47 -2.82 17.44
N TRP A 120 12.60 -3.06 16.47
CA TRP A 120 12.90 -3.83 15.26
C TRP A 120 14.05 -3.23 14.45
N SER A 121 14.04 -1.91 14.27
CA SER A 121 15.10 -1.17 13.57
C SER A 121 16.44 -1.32 14.30
N ASN A 122 16.44 -1.18 15.63
CA ASN A 122 17.63 -1.36 16.46
C ASN A 122 18.16 -2.81 16.43
N ALA A 123 17.26 -3.80 16.43
CA ALA A 123 17.63 -5.22 16.45
C ALA A 123 18.15 -5.72 15.09
N THR A 124 17.66 -5.17 13.98
CA THR A 124 17.99 -5.62 12.63
C THR A 124 19.01 -4.74 11.91
N GLY A 125 19.22 -3.51 12.39
CA GLY A 125 19.99 -2.48 11.70
C GLY A 125 19.26 -1.85 10.50
N LEU A 126 18.01 -2.23 10.25
CA LEU A 126 17.18 -1.65 9.20
C LEU A 126 16.62 -0.31 9.70
N ASN A 127 17.07 0.79 9.13
CA ASN A 127 16.62 2.14 9.49
C ASN A 127 16.22 2.90 8.22
N ALA A 128 15.36 3.91 8.39
CA ALA A 128 15.04 4.85 7.32
C ALA A 128 16.32 5.60 6.93
N PRO A 129 16.75 5.59 5.66
CA PRO A 129 17.86 6.42 5.21
C PRO A 129 17.50 7.91 5.20
N ASP A 130 18.47 8.80 5.34
CA ASP A 130 18.25 10.26 5.37
C ASP A 130 17.58 10.83 4.10
N TYR A 131 17.66 10.10 2.98
CA TYR A 131 16.99 10.46 1.72
C TYR A 131 15.51 10.00 1.65
N PHE A 132 14.98 9.36 2.70
CA PHE A 132 13.54 9.11 2.87
C PHE A 132 12.87 10.27 3.62
N PRO A 133 11.57 10.53 3.35
CA PRO A 133 10.84 11.56 4.07
C PRO A 133 10.60 11.17 5.53
N PHE A 134 10.61 12.17 6.41
CA PHE A 134 10.50 11.99 7.87
C PHE A 134 9.28 11.17 8.32
N PHE A 135 8.16 11.21 7.58
CA PHE A 135 6.95 10.48 7.95
C PHE A 135 7.06 8.95 7.74
N LEU A 136 8.17 8.48 7.17
CA LEU A 136 8.52 7.05 7.05
C LEU A 136 9.61 6.64 8.05
N ASP A 137 10.14 7.59 8.83
CA ASP A 137 11.16 7.33 9.84
C ASP A 137 10.49 7.18 11.21
N PRO A 138 10.47 5.96 11.81
CA PRO A 138 9.86 5.74 13.12
C PRO A 138 10.59 6.44 14.27
N SER A 139 11.81 6.96 14.04
CA SER A 139 12.57 7.70 15.05
C SER A 139 12.20 9.18 15.14
N ILE A 140 11.45 9.70 14.15
CA ILE A 140 11.03 11.10 14.11
C ILE A 140 9.59 11.21 14.61
N ASP A 141 9.39 11.99 15.67
CA ASP A 141 8.07 12.43 16.10
C ASP A 141 7.75 13.81 15.47
N PRO A 142 6.82 13.89 14.50
CA PRO A 142 6.51 15.15 13.83
C PRO A 142 5.92 16.22 14.73
N MET A 143 5.35 15.84 15.88
CA MET A 143 4.72 16.77 16.81
C MET A 143 5.72 17.46 17.74
N SER A 144 6.92 16.89 17.90
CA SER A 144 7.99 17.43 18.76
C SER A 144 9.25 17.83 17.99
N THR A 145 9.40 17.40 16.73
CA THR A 145 10.57 17.70 15.90
C THR A 145 10.41 19.03 15.16
N SER A 146 11.46 19.85 15.13
CA SER A 146 11.44 21.13 14.39
C SER A 146 11.35 20.90 12.88
N SER A 147 10.69 21.82 12.17
CA SER A 147 10.55 21.76 10.70
C SER A 147 11.89 21.64 9.97
N SER A 148 12.93 22.35 10.44
CA SER A 148 14.29 22.28 9.88
C SER A 148 14.94 20.90 9.96
N LYS A 149 14.53 20.07 10.93
CA LYS A 149 15.02 18.68 11.06
C LYS A 149 14.17 17.71 10.25
N MET A 150 12.86 17.96 10.14
CA MET A 150 11.95 17.10 9.36
C MET A 150 12.20 17.25 7.85
N THR A 151 12.48 18.46 7.39
CA THR A 151 12.76 18.75 5.99
C THR A 151 13.97 19.69 5.87
N PRO A 152 15.20 19.15 6.00
CA PRO A 152 16.41 19.93 5.76
C PRO A 152 16.34 20.61 4.40
N ASP A 153 16.73 21.88 4.35
CA ASP A 153 16.82 22.70 3.14
C ASP A 153 15.52 22.87 2.33
N PHE A 154 14.37 22.56 2.93
CA PHE A 154 13.05 22.77 2.33
C PHE A 154 12.08 23.44 3.29
N TYR A 155 11.51 24.56 2.84
CA TYR A 155 10.51 25.29 3.61
C TYR A 155 9.11 24.78 3.27
N LEU A 156 8.52 23.98 4.17
CA LEU A 156 7.18 23.39 3.98
C LEU A 156 6.06 24.44 3.92
N LYS A 157 6.15 25.47 4.76
CA LYS A 157 5.08 26.44 4.91
C LYS A 157 4.87 27.23 3.63
N GLY A 158 3.66 27.18 3.08
CA GLY A 158 3.28 27.82 1.82
C GLY A 158 3.57 26.98 0.56
N ALA A 159 4.12 25.78 0.68
CA ALA A 159 4.35 24.87 -0.45
C ALA A 159 3.06 24.16 -0.91
N TYR A 160 1.99 24.89 -1.22
CA TYR A 160 0.67 24.33 -1.54
C TYR A 160 0.66 23.35 -2.72
N TRP A 161 1.58 23.50 -3.68
CA TRP A 161 1.74 22.57 -4.79
C TRP A 161 2.06 21.13 -4.31
N LEU A 162 2.74 20.99 -3.17
CA LEU A 162 3.08 19.70 -2.58
C LEU A 162 1.83 18.94 -2.14
N ILE A 163 0.76 19.64 -1.75
CA ILE A 163 -0.53 19.02 -1.42
C ILE A 163 -1.06 18.22 -2.62
N GLY A 164 -0.99 18.81 -3.82
CA GLY A 164 -1.41 18.13 -5.06
C GLY A 164 -0.61 16.85 -5.31
N LEU A 165 0.72 16.92 -5.17
CA LEU A 165 1.60 15.76 -5.31
C LEU A 165 1.32 14.67 -4.27
N MET A 166 1.09 15.04 -3.01
CA MET A 166 0.75 14.10 -1.94
C MET A 166 -0.62 13.43 -2.17
N LEU A 167 -1.62 14.17 -2.65
CA LEU A 167 -2.93 13.60 -2.98
C LEU A 167 -2.86 12.64 -4.16
N ILE A 168 -2.08 12.96 -5.19
CA ILE A 168 -1.82 12.06 -6.32
C ILE A 168 -1.14 10.78 -5.81
N THR A 169 -0.10 10.93 -5.00
CA THR A 169 0.65 9.79 -4.42
C THR A 169 -0.26 8.91 -3.58
N LEU A 170 -1.07 9.50 -2.70
CA LEU A 170 -2.05 8.82 -1.86
C LEU A 170 -3.06 8.02 -2.70
N GLY A 171 -3.66 8.68 -3.70
CA GLY A 171 -4.64 8.05 -4.58
C GLY A 171 -4.05 6.87 -5.35
N LEU A 172 -2.87 7.06 -5.96
CA LEU A 172 -2.17 6.01 -6.69
C LEU A 172 -1.75 4.85 -5.78
N ASN A 173 -1.25 5.15 -4.57
CA ASN A 173 -0.85 4.13 -3.59
C ASN A 173 -2.03 3.20 -3.28
N ILE A 174 -3.14 3.77 -2.81
CA ILE A 174 -4.33 3.01 -2.43
C ILE A 174 -4.88 2.21 -3.62
N LEU A 175 -4.94 2.83 -4.81
CA LEU A 175 -5.40 2.15 -6.02
C LEU A 175 -4.53 0.95 -6.38
N VAL A 176 -3.22 1.12 -6.46
CA VAL A 176 -2.29 0.05 -6.82
C VAL A 176 -2.39 -1.08 -5.83
N GLU A 177 -2.30 -0.78 -4.54
CA GLU A 177 -2.16 -1.80 -3.52
C GLU A 177 -3.42 -2.67 -3.41
N GLU A 178 -4.60 -2.05 -3.43
CA GLU A 178 -5.85 -2.81 -3.37
C GLU A 178 -6.18 -3.50 -4.70
N LEU A 179 -5.95 -2.86 -5.85
CA LEU A 179 -6.21 -3.48 -7.15
C LEU A 179 -5.23 -4.62 -7.45
N TYR A 180 -3.94 -4.43 -7.19
CA TYR A 180 -2.93 -5.43 -7.51
C TYR A 180 -2.96 -6.59 -6.51
N PHE A 181 -2.82 -6.32 -5.21
CA PHE A 181 -2.67 -7.40 -4.23
C PHE A 181 -4.02 -8.06 -3.88
N ARG A 182 -5.08 -7.26 -3.68
CA ARG A 182 -6.35 -7.77 -3.16
C ARG A 182 -7.32 -8.15 -4.28
N ALA A 183 -7.40 -7.35 -5.34
CA ALA A 183 -8.31 -7.65 -6.45
C ALA A 183 -7.68 -8.59 -7.49
N TRP A 184 -6.46 -8.31 -7.97
CA TRP A 184 -5.87 -9.08 -9.06
C TRP A 184 -5.22 -10.38 -8.57
N LEU A 185 -4.34 -10.28 -7.58
CA LEU A 185 -3.46 -11.38 -7.16
C LEU A 185 -4.13 -12.39 -6.21
N LEU A 186 -4.85 -11.94 -5.18
CA LEU A 186 -5.49 -12.84 -4.20
C LEU A 186 -6.45 -13.88 -4.84
N PRO A 187 -7.29 -13.56 -5.85
CA PRO A 187 -8.09 -14.58 -6.55
C PRO A 187 -7.29 -15.64 -7.32
N LYS A 188 -5.99 -15.40 -7.58
CA LYS A 188 -5.10 -16.34 -8.29
C LYS A 188 -4.38 -17.31 -7.36
N MET A 189 -4.59 -17.16 -6.06
CA MET A 189 -3.98 -17.94 -4.99
C MET A 189 -4.95 -18.99 -4.42
N GLN A 190 -6.08 -19.26 -5.06
CA GLN A 190 -7.09 -20.20 -4.53
C GLN A 190 -6.60 -21.65 -4.48
N PHE A 191 -5.55 -22.00 -5.20
CA PHE A 191 -4.87 -23.29 -5.06
C PHE A 191 -4.31 -23.53 -3.64
N LEU A 192 -4.11 -22.47 -2.85
CA LEU A 192 -3.68 -22.54 -1.44
C LEU A 192 -4.86 -22.71 -0.45
N GLY A 193 -6.10 -22.77 -0.95
CA GLY A 193 -7.30 -22.86 -0.12
C GLY A 193 -7.36 -21.74 0.92
N GLY A 194 -7.60 -22.11 2.18
CA GLY A 194 -7.74 -21.17 3.30
C GLY A 194 -6.47 -20.37 3.62
N ALA A 195 -5.30 -20.77 3.14
CA ALA A 195 -4.03 -20.06 3.36
C ALA A 195 -3.81 -18.90 2.37
N SER A 196 -4.66 -18.74 1.34
CA SER A 196 -4.45 -17.73 0.29
C SER A 196 -4.35 -16.31 0.83
N TRP A 197 -5.16 -15.95 1.82
CA TRP A 197 -5.16 -14.61 2.43
C TRP A 197 -3.93 -14.38 3.30
N VAL A 198 -3.42 -15.43 3.96
CA VAL A 198 -2.19 -15.35 4.77
C VAL A 198 -1.01 -15.07 3.86
N VAL A 199 -0.84 -15.86 2.81
CA VAL A 199 0.24 -15.68 1.83
C VAL A 199 0.13 -14.33 1.12
N ASN A 200 -1.09 -13.84 0.85
CA ASN A 200 -1.31 -12.51 0.30
C ASN A 200 -0.87 -11.40 1.26
N GLY A 201 -1.27 -11.47 2.54
CA GLY A 201 -0.89 -10.49 3.56
C GLY A 201 0.62 -10.44 3.77
N PHE A 202 1.26 -11.60 3.95
CA PHE A 202 2.72 -11.68 4.04
C PHE A 202 3.41 -11.16 2.78
N GLY A 203 2.97 -11.58 1.59
CA GLY A 203 3.59 -11.13 0.35
C GLY A 203 3.40 -9.63 0.11
N PHE A 204 2.28 -9.04 0.56
CA PHE A 204 2.10 -7.59 0.57
C PHE A 204 3.07 -6.91 1.54
N ALA A 205 3.19 -7.40 2.77
CA ALA A 205 4.10 -6.84 3.76
C ALA A 205 5.56 -6.92 3.28
N PHE A 206 5.97 -8.05 2.72
CA PHE A 206 7.32 -8.23 2.16
C PHE A 206 7.53 -7.58 0.80
N TYR A 207 6.48 -7.18 0.07
CA TYR A 207 6.64 -6.32 -1.11
C TYR A 207 7.31 -4.98 -0.73
N HIS A 208 7.15 -4.54 0.52
CA HIS A 208 7.77 -3.35 1.09
C HIS A 208 9.25 -3.57 1.47
N THR A 209 10.00 -4.35 0.69
CA THR A 209 11.46 -4.53 0.89
C THR A 209 12.21 -3.20 0.97
N PHE A 210 11.69 -2.15 0.33
CA PHE A 210 12.22 -0.80 0.35
C PHE A 210 11.96 -0.01 1.65
N GLN A 211 11.21 -0.57 2.60
CA GLN A 211 10.94 0.04 3.91
C GLN A 211 10.71 -1.01 5.01
N LEU A 212 11.57 -2.05 5.03
CA LEU A 212 11.43 -3.19 5.97
C LEU A 212 11.49 -2.81 7.46
N TRP A 213 11.99 -1.63 7.80
CA TRP A 213 11.93 -1.11 9.17
C TRP A 213 10.48 -0.88 9.65
N LEU A 214 9.52 -0.71 8.73
CA LEU A 214 8.08 -0.60 9.04
C LEU A 214 7.35 -1.95 9.03
N LEU A 215 8.05 -3.07 8.83
CA LEU A 215 7.42 -4.40 8.75
C LEU A 215 6.52 -4.72 9.96
N PRO A 216 6.88 -4.43 11.23
CA PRO A 216 6.02 -4.69 12.38
C PRO A 216 4.68 -3.95 12.32
N GLN A 217 4.66 -2.75 11.74
CA GLN A 217 3.45 -1.95 11.58
C GLN A 217 2.62 -2.40 10.36
N ILE A 218 3.27 -2.73 9.25
CA ILE A 218 2.60 -3.07 7.97
C ILE A 218 1.95 -4.46 8.05
N LEU A 219 2.66 -5.46 8.61
CA LEU A 219 2.25 -6.85 8.54
C LEU A 219 0.86 -7.12 9.17
N PRO A 220 0.53 -6.64 10.39
CA PRO A 220 -0.75 -6.91 11.02
C PRO A 220 -1.92 -6.42 10.16
N LEU A 221 -1.93 -5.14 9.80
CA LEU A 221 -3.03 -4.56 9.03
C LEU A 221 -3.16 -5.22 7.65
N SER A 222 -2.04 -5.60 7.02
CA SER A 222 -2.08 -6.33 5.74
C SER A 222 -2.83 -7.67 5.82
N LEU A 223 -2.65 -8.41 6.92
CA LEU A 223 -3.29 -9.71 7.15
C LEU A 223 -4.79 -9.54 7.37
N PHE A 224 -5.19 -8.55 8.19
CA PHE A 224 -6.60 -8.25 8.42
C PHE A 224 -7.31 -7.77 7.15
N MET A 225 -6.67 -6.90 6.36
CA MET A 225 -7.21 -6.47 5.07
C MET A 225 -7.36 -7.64 4.10
N ALA A 226 -6.32 -8.47 3.93
CA ALA A 226 -6.38 -9.64 3.06
C ALA A 226 -7.48 -10.63 3.49
N PHE A 227 -7.62 -10.87 4.80
CA PHE A 227 -8.68 -11.73 5.34
C PHE A 227 -10.08 -11.18 5.07
N VAL A 228 -10.29 -9.87 5.30
CA VAL A 228 -11.59 -9.22 5.05
C VAL A 228 -11.96 -9.31 3.56
N VAL A 229 -11.03 -9.05 2.65
CA VAL A 229 -11.28 -9.20 1.21
C VAL A 229 -11.55 -10.67 0.85
N TYR A 230 -10.79 -11.62 1.40
CA TYR A 230 -11.00 -13.04 1.19
C TYR A 230 -12.39 -13.52 1.64
N LYS A 231 -12.88 -13.03 2.79
CA LYS A 231 -14.20 -13.39 3.33
C LYS A 231 -15.35 -12.69 2.62
N THR A 232 -15.20 -11.41 2.32
CA THR A 232 -16.28 -10.60 1.74
C THR A 232 -16.34 -10.66 0.21
N ARG A 233 -15.23 -11.08 -0.42
CA ARG A 233 -14.99 -11.02 -1.88
C ARG A 233 -15.15 -9.60 -2.44
N SER A 234 -14.87 -8.61 -1.59
CA SER A 234 -15.01 -7.19 -1.92
C SER A 234 -13.80 -6.41 -1.43
N ILE A 235 -13.25 -5.55 -2.29
CA ILE A 235 -12.14 -4.67 -1.91
C ILE A 235 -12.59 -3.37 -1.24
N TRP A 236 -13.90 -3.06 -1.22
CA TRP A 236 -14.40 -1.80 -0.66
C TRP A 236 -13.97 -1.55 0.79
N PRO A 237 -14.02 -2.52 1.72
CA PRO A 237 -13.56 -2.28 3.08
C PRO A 237 -12.06 -1.99 3.17
N ALA A 238 -11.27 -2.69 2.37
CA ALA A 238 -9.83 -2.48 2.30
C ALA A 238 -9.50 -1.10 1.73
N PHE A 239 -10.19 -0.67 0.66
CA PHE A 239 -10.09 0.70 0.16
C PHE A 239 -10.43 1.75 1.22
N ALA A 240 -11.54 1.57 1.93
CA ALA A 240 -12.00 2.54 2.92
C ALA A 240 -10.99 2.69 4.07
N ILE A 241 -10.54 1.58 4.68
CA ILE A 241 -9.60 1.67 5.79
C ILE A 241 -8.23 2.18 5.35
N HIS A 242 -7.77 1.75 4.17
CA HIS A 242 -6.48 2.17 3.63
C HIS A 242 -6.48 3.67 3.34
N LEU A 243 -7.57 4.18 2.75
CA LEU A 243 -7.76 5.62 2.58
C LEU A 243 -7.76 6.36 3.92
N VAL A 244 -8.52 5.89 4.90
CA VAL A 244 -8.59 6.55 6.23
C VAL A 244 -7.21 6.61 6.88
N VAL A 245 -6.49 5.48 6.96
CA VAL A 245 -5.19 5.40 7.65
C VAL A 245 -4.14 6.26 6.96
N ASN A 246 -3.98 6.13 5.64
CA ASN A 246 -2.94 6.89 4.92
C ASN A 246 -3.28 8.38 4.77
N SER A 247 -4.57 8.74 4.80
CA SER A 247 -4.97 10.16 4.79
C SER A 247 -4.56 10.89 6.06
N LEU A 248 -4.35 10.19 7.19
CA LEU A 248 -3.85 10.82 8.42
C LEU A 248 -2.46 11.44 8.21
N THR A 249 -1.56 10.72 7.54
CA THR A 249 -0.23 11.25 7.19
C THR A 249 -0.34 12.45 6.25
N VAL A 250 -1.20 12.38 5.22
CA VAL A 250 -1.40 13.51 4.30
C VAL A 250 -2.05 14.71 4.99
N ALA A 251 -2.99 14.49 5.92
CA ALA A 251 -3.59 15.56 6.70
C ALA A 251 -2.56 16.24 7.61
N ALA A 252 -1.70 15.48 8.28
CA ALA A 252 -0.59 16.02 9.06
C ALA A 252 0.36 16.85 8.18
N MET A 253 0.70 16.37 6.98
CA MET A 253 1.49 17.12 6.01
C MET A 253 0.82 18.42 5.57
N ILE A 254 -0.49 18.42 5.31
CA ILE A 254 -1.25 19.62 4.96
C ILE A 254 -1.18 20.65 6.09
N LEU A 255 -1.31 20.22 7.35
CA LEU A 255 -1.18 21.11 8.50
C LEU A 255 0.21 21.76 8.54
N LEU A 256 1.28 21.00 8.33
CA LEU A 256 2.66 21.54 8.27
C LEU A 256 2.90 22.51 7.10
N ILE A 257 2.14 22.39 6.01
CA ILE A 257 2.23 23.29 4.85
C ILE A 257 1.45 24.59 5.11
N VAL A 258 0.34 24.52 5.86
CA VAL A 258 -0.60 25.65 6.03
C VAL A 258 -0.30 26.48 7.29
N ALA A 259 0.08 25.84 8.39
CA ALA A 259 0.31 26.47 9.70
C ALA A 259 1.69 27.11 9.81
#